data_AF-A0ABD5NAH4-F1
#
_entry.id   AF-A0ABD5NAH4-F1
#
_cell.length_a   1.000
_cell.length_b   1.000
_cell.length_c   1.000
_cell.angle_alpha   90.00
_cell.angle_beta   90.00
_cell.angle_gamma   90.00
#
_symmetry.space_group_name_H-M   'P 1'
#
loop_
_entity.id
_entity.type
_entity.pdbx_description
1 polymer ?
#
loop_
_entity_poly.entity_id
_entity_poly.type
_entity_poly.pdbx_seq_one_letter_code
_entity_poly.pdbx_strand_id
1 'polypeptide(L)'
;MTAWPVDAVPDGHVAAPHHVYLGLGVLLVVAWVVADDLPHREPVVSVAGALVALFAFGLVWPWYPVVGAAGAVAGVVVALAGVVWPGGMWSTYSSAARALAGVGALVALDDVVEHAFGWATPLDLVWVRVVYPALPST
;
A
#
# COMPACT_ATOMS: atom_id res chain seq x y z
N MET A 1 -11.81 -17.02 -18.85
CA MET A 1 -11.56 -15.69 -18.28
C MET A 1 -11.26 -15.91 -16.82
N THR A 2 -10.08 -15.49 -16.33
CA THR A 2 -9.85 -15.44 -14.88
C THR A 2 -10.80 -14.38 -14.31
N ALA A 3 -11.50 -14.70 -13.22
CA ALA A 3 -12.27 -13.70 -12.50
C ALA A 3 -11.31 -12.66 -11.92
N TRP A 4 -11.73 -11.40 -11.83
CA TRP A 4 -10.99 -10.35 -11.14
C TRP A 4 -11.60 -10.12 -9.76
N PRO A 5 -10.80 -9.89 -8.70
CA PRO A 5 -9.33 -9.98 -8.64
C PRO A 5 -8.79 -11.40 -8.88
N VAL A 6 -7.50 -11.52 -9.21
CA VAL A 6 -6.83 -12.82 -9.37
C VAL A 6 -6.97 -13.65 -8.10
N ASP A 7 -6.73 -13.03 -6.95
CA ASP A 7 -6.95 -13.64 -5.65
C ASP A 7 -8.29 -13.22 -5.05
N ALA A 8 -9.17 -14.19 -4.82
CA ALA A 8 -10.40 -13.97 -4.07
C ALA A 8 -10.09 -13.53 -2.62
N VAL A 9 -8.99 -14.04 -2.06
CA VAL A 9 -8.38 -13.60 -0.81
C VAL A 9 -6.86 -13.58 -1.06
N PRO A 10 -6.16 -12.45 -0.89
CA PRO A 10 -4.69 -12.36 -1.04
C PRO A 10 -3.97 -13.49 -0.30
N ASP A 11 -3.23 -14.32 -1.04
CA ASP A 11 -2.56 -15.55 -0.58
C ASP A 11 -3.43 -16.54 0.23
N GLY A 12 -4.75 -16.45 0.08
CA GLY A 12 -5.71 -17.20 0.88
C GLY A 12 -5.89 -16.71 2.32
N HIS A 13 -5.12 -15.71 2.78
CA HIS A 13 -5.24 -15.16 4.14
C HIS A 13 -4.68 -13.73 4.25
N VAL A 14 -5.55 -12.72 4.35
CA VAL A 14 -5.14 -11.31 4.42
C VAL A 14 -4.32 -10.94 5.66
N ALA A 15 -4.38 -11.71 6.75
CA ALA A 15 -3.56 -11.46 7.94
C ALA A 15 -2.23 -12.24 7.92
N ALA A 16 -1.92 -12.93 6.82
CA ALA A 16 -0.58 -13.42 6.57
C ALA A 16 0.38 -12.23 6.34
N PRO A 17 1.71 -12.44 6.34
CA PRO A 17 2.65 -11.38 6.00
C PRO A 17 2.40 -10.87 4.57
N HIS A 18 1.93 -9.62 4.47
CA HIS A 18 1.75 -8.86 3.23
C HIS A 18 2.53 -7.55 3.34
N HIS A 19 3.27 -7.16 2.30
CA HIS A 19 4.04 -5.92 2.32
C HIS A 19 3.16 -4.68 2.19
N VAL A 20 1.86 -4.83 1.87
CA VAL A 20 0.88 -3.73 1.99
C VAL A 20 0.85 -3.11 3.39
N TYR A 21 0.92 -3.93 4.45
CA TYR A 21 0.89 -3.43 5.82
C TYR A 21 2.16 -2.66 6.18
N LEU A 22 3.31 -3.14 5.71
CA LEU A 22 4.59 -2.47 5.93
C LEU A 22 4.65 -1.15 5.17
N GLY A 23 4.26 -1.15 3.89
CA GLY A 23 4.26 0.04 3.05
C GLY A 23 3.34 1.15 3.58
N LEU A 24 2.09 0.81 3.90
CA LEU A 24 1.13 1.75 4.47
C LEU A 24 1.53 2.18 5.90
N GLY A 25 2.09 1.27 6.70
CA GLY A 25 2.62 1.59 8.02
C GLY A 25 3.73 2.63 7.96
N VAL A 26 4.71 2.48 7.05
CA VAL A 26 5.77 3.47 6.83
C VAL A 26 5.18 4.82 6.44
N LEU A 27 4.25 4.86 5.48
CA LEU A 27 3.59 6.10 5.09
C LEU A 27 2.90 6.78 6.28
N LEU A 28 2.13 6.03 7.06
CA LEU A 28 1.38 6.56 8.20
C LEU A 28 2.30 7.04 9.33
N VAL A 29 3.39 6.33 9.60
CA VAL A 29 4.40 6.77 10.59
C VAL A 29 5.08 8.04 10.13
N VAL A 30 5.48 8.15 8.86
CA VAL A 30 6.07 9.38 8.33
C VAL A 30 5.06 10.53 8.39
N ALA A 31 3.81 10.28 7.99
CA ALA A 31 2.74 11.27 8.08
C ALA A 31 2.50 11.74 9.52
N TRP A 32 2.56 10.84 10.50
CA TRP A 32 2.46 11.17 11.92
C TRP A 32 3.66 11.98 12.41
N VAL A 33 4.90 11.61 12.02
CA VAL A 33 6.10 12.33 12.43
C VAL A 33 6.11 13.78 11.94
N VAL A 34 5.56 14.04 10.75
CA VAL A 34 5.48 15.39 10.18
C VAL A 34 4.16 16.09 10.48
N ALA A 35 3.25 15.43 11.20
CA ALA A 35 1.98 16.03 11.59
C ALA A 35 2.22 17.17 12.59
N ASP A 36 1.40 18.21 12.53
CA ASP A 36 1.45 19.42 13.35
C ASP A 36 2.61 20.40 13.04
N ASP A 37 3.57 20.03 12.19
CA ASP A 37 4.60 20.96 11.71
C ASP A 37 3.98 22.08 10.84
N LEU A 38 2.88 21.78 10.13
CA LEU A 38 2.20 22.67 9.20
C LEU A 38 0.66 22.45 9.25
N PRO A 39 -0.06 23.06 10.21
CA PRO A 39 -1.47 22.76 10.50
C PRO A 39 -2.45 22.93 9.33
N HIS A 40 -2.08 23.68 8.29
CA HIS A 40 -2.91 23.91 7.10
C HIS A 40 -2.44 23.10 5.88
N ARG A 41 -1.45 22.22 6.04
CA ARG A 41 -0.86 21.38 4.98
C ARG A 41 -0.62 19.94 5.43
N GLU A 42 -1.33 19.52 6.46
CA GLU A 42 -1.32 18.13 6.94
C GLU A 42 -1.53 17.14 5.79
N PRO A 43 -0.85 15.97 5.82
CA PRO A 43 -0.89 14.98 4.74
C PRO A 43 -2.22 14.18 4.67
N VAL A 44 -3.36 14.85 4.87
CA VAL A 44 -4.69 14.25 5.06
C VAL A 44 -5.10 13.37 3.88
N VAL A 45 -4.81 13.78 2.64
CA VAL A 45 -5.12 12.97 1.44
C VAL A 45 -4.36 11.64 1.48
N SER A 46 -3.08 11.68 1.85
CA SER A 46 -2.25 10.48 1.94
C SER A 46 -2.71 9.55 3.06
N VAL A 47 -3.02 10.11 4.23
CA VAL A 47 -3.54 9.37 5.38
C VAL A 47 -4.91 8.75 5.06
N ALA A 48 -5.83 9.50 4.47
CA ALA A 48 -7.16 9.01 4.10
C ALA A 48 -7.06 7.86 3.08
N GLY A 49 -6.23 8.01 2.04
CA GLY A 49 -5.98 6.95 1.07
C GLY A 49 -5.42 5.67 1.72
N ALA A 50 -4.43 5.82 2.61
CA ALA A 50 -3.83 4.70 3.32
C ALA A 50 -4.84 3.97 4.23
N LEU A 51 -5.70 4.71 4.95
CA LEU A 51 -6.74 4.13 5.79
C LEU A 51 -7.82 3.40 4.97
N VAL A 52 -8.22 3.97 3.83
CA VAL A 52 -9.13 3.30 2.87
C VAL A 52 -8.52 2.01 2.37
N ALA A 53 -7.22 2.04 2.01
CA ALA A 53 -6.52 0.85 1.54
C ALA A 53 -6.45 -0.24 2.60
N LEU A 54 -6.09 0.10 3.85
CA LEU A 54 -6.05 -0.85 4.96
C LEU A 54 -7.42 -1.45 5.25
N PHE A 55 -8.47 -0.63 5.27
CA PHE A 55 -9.83 -1.09 5.49
C PHE A 55 -10.28 -2.04 4.37
N ALA A 56 -10.07 -1.64 3.11
CA ALA A 56 -10.47 -2.42 1.96
C ALA A 56 -9.72 -3.75 1.87
N PHE A 57 -8.40 -3.74 2.07
CA PHE A 57 -7.57 -4.94 2.04
C PHE A 57 -7.89 -5.88 3.20
N GLY A 58 -7.82 -5.39 4.44
CA GLY A 58 -7.93 -6.24 5.62
C GLY A 58 -9.36 -6.67 5.98
N LEU A 59 -10.36 -5.82 5.69
CA LEU A 59 -11.73 -6.00 6.22
C LEU A 59 -12.80 -6.18 5.14
N VAL A 60 -12.54 -5.80 3.89
CA VAL A 60 -13.53 -5.92 2.79
C VAL A 60 -13.18 -7.06 1.84
N TRP A 61 -11.94 -7.13 1.37
CA TRP A 61 -11.50 -8.11 0.35
C TRP A 61 -11.84 -9.55 0.70
N PRO A 62 -11.62 -10.04 1.94
CA PRO A 62 -11.93 -11.44 2.30
C PRO A 62 -13.40 -11.83 2.10
N TRP A 63 -14.31 -10.85 2.12
CA TRP A 63 -15.75 -11.05 2.07
C TRP A 63 -16.36 -10.61 0.74
N TYR A 64 -15.79 -9.57 0.13
CA TYR A 64 -16.25 -8.95 -1.11
C TYR A 64 -15.07 -8.67 -2.03
N PRO A 65 -14.53 -9.68 -2.75
CA PRO A 65 -13.23 -9.59 -3.40
C PRO A 65 -13.10 -8.44 -4.39
N VAL A 66 -14.10 -8.26 -5.26
CA VAL A 66 -14.14 -7.19 -6.26
C VAL A 66 -14.09 -5.80 -5.60
N VAL A 67 -14.89 -5.60 -4.54
CA VAL A 67 -14.98 -4.30 -3.86
C VAL A 67 -13.73 -4.03 -3.02
N GLY A 68 -13.21 -5.05 -2.34
CA GLY A 68 -12.00 -4.96 -1.55
C GLY A 68 -10.76 -4.68 -2.39
N ALA A 69 -10.57 -5.39 -3.50
CA ALA A 69 -9.48 -5.13 -4.45
C ALA A 69 -9.55 -3.72 -5.02
N ALA A 70 -10.75 -3.29 -5.47
CA ALA A 70 -10.95 -1.94 -6.02
C ALA A 70 -10.62 -0.86 -4.98
N GLY A 71 -11.12 -1.03 -3.76
CA GLY A 71 -10.89 -0.10 -2.65
C GLY A 71 -9.43 -0.06 -2.23
N ALA A 72 -8.75 -1.21 -2.18
CA ALA A 72 -7.34 -1.30 -1.82
C ALA A 72 -6.46 -0.56 -2.83
N VAL A 73 -6.61 -0.88 -4.13
CA VAL A 73 -5.88 -0.22 -5.21
C VAL A 73 -6.18 1.29 -5.24
N ALA A 74 -7.46 1.68 -5.20
CA ALA A 74 -7.84 3.09 -5.22
C ALA A 74 -7.29 3.85 -4.01
N GLY A 75 -7.35 3.26 -2.82
CA GLY A 75 -6.80 3.84 -1.59
C GLY A 75 -5.29 4.09 -1.69
N VAL A 76 -4.51 3.10 -2.16
CA VAL A 76 -3.06 3.26 -2.35
C VAL A 76 -2.75 4.31 -3.41
N VAL A 77 -3.47 4.31 -4.54
CA VAL A 77 -3.30 5.31 -5.61
C VAL A 77 -3.59 6.71 -5.11
N VAL A 78 -4.67 6.92 -4.36
CA VAL A 78 -4.98 8.21 -3.73
C VAL A 78 -3.88 8.60 -2.74
N ALA A 79 -3.39 7.65 -1.94
CA ALA A 79 -2.35 7.91 -0.96
C ALA A 79 -1.07 8.41 -1.64
N LEU A 80 -0.62 7.69 -2.67
CA LEU A 80 0.54 8.02 -3.50
C LEU A 80 0.35 9.34 -4.23
N ALA A 81 -0.82 9.57 -4.84
CA ALA A 81 -1.14 10.83 -5.51
C ALA A 81 -1.01 12.02 -4.56
N GLY A 82 -1.49 11.88 -3.32
CA GLY A 82 -1.29 12.88 -2.27
C GLY A 82 0.18 13.21 -2.03
N VAL A 83 1.06 12.20 -1.99
CA VAL A 83 2.52 12.36 -1.80
C VAL A 83 3.18 13.04 -3.00
N VAL A 84 2.84 12.64 -4.22
CA VAL A 84 3.55 13.06 -5.43
C VAL A 84 2.98 14.31 -6.09
N TRP A 85 1.80 14.79 -5.68
CA TRP A 85 1.14 15.94 -6.30
C TRP A 85 2.03 17.20 -6.31
N PRO A 86 2.33 17.78 -7.49
CA PRO A 86 3.13 19.00 -7.60
C PRO A 86 2.47 20.17 -6.85
N GLY A 87 3.21 20.81 -5.95
CA GLY A 87 2.68 21.90 -5.11
C GLY A 87 1.64 21.45 -4.07
N GLY A 88 1.44 20.14 -3.87
CA GLY A 88 0.50 19.59 -2.89
C GLY A 88 1.01 19.67 -1.45
N MET A 89 0.29 19.03 -0.52
CA MET A 89 0.58 19.00 0.93
C MET A 89 2.04 18.63 1.22
N TRP A 90 2.57 17.64 0.51
CA TRP A 90 3.92 17.13 0.70
C TRP A 90 5.04 18.03 0.17
N SER A 91 4.72 19.09 -0.58
CA SER A 91 5.73 19.93 -1.24
C SER A 91 6.56 20.79 -0.29
N THR A 92 6.08 21.02 0.93
CA THR A 92 6.73 21.84 1.95
C THR A 92 7.53 21.03 2.97
N TYR A 93 7.33 19.72 3.01
CA TYR A 93 8.07 18.83 3.90
C TYR A 93 9.43 18.46 3.29
N SER A 94 10.33 17.94 4.14
CA SER A 94 11.65 17.51 3.67
C SER A 94 11.54 16.48 2.54
N SER A 95 12.47 16.55 1.58
CA SER A 95 12.53 15.60 0.47
C SER A 95 12.70 14.16 0.96
N ALA A 96 13.41 13.96 2.09
CA ALA A 96 13.57 12.67 2.71
C ALA A 96 12.25 12.10 3.24
N ALA A 97 11.45 12.89 3.98
CA ALA A 97 10.13 12.45 4.46
C ALA A 97 9.20 12.13 3.29
N ARG A 98 9.15 13.02 2.28
CA ARG A 98 8.34 12.78 1.08
C ARG A 98 8.77 11.52 0.32
N ALA A 99 10.08 11.29 0.18
CA ALA A 99 10.60 10.09 -0.45
C ALA A 99 10.23 8.82 0.33
N LEU A 100 10.39 8.83 1.66
CA LEU A 100 10.03 7.69 2.51
C LEU A 100 8.53 7.37 2.45
N ALA A 101 7.66 8.39 2.52
CA ALA A 101 6.22 8.20 2.35
C ALA A 101 5.86 7.66 0.96
N GLY A 102 6.52 8.17 -0.08
CA GLY A 102 6.35 7.70 -1.46
C GLY A 102 6.78 6.25 -1.64
N VAL A 103 7.93 5.87 -1.08
CA VAL A 103 8.40 4.47 -1.06
C VAL A 103 7.40 3.59 -0.32
N GLY A 104 6.90 4.01 0.84
CA GLY A 104 5.86 3.28 1.58
C GLY A 104 4.61 3.01 0.72
N ALA A 105 4.10 4.03 0.02
CA ALA A 105 2.96 3.87 -0.89
C ALA A 105 3.27 2.94 -2.08
N LEU A 106 4.48 3.00 -2.65
CA LEU A 106 4.89 2.13 -3.76
C LEU A 106 5.05 0.67 -3.33
N VAL A 107 5.60 0.42 -2.14
CA VAL A 107 5.64 -0.91 -1.53
C VAL A 107 4.23 -1.44 -1.35
N ALA A 108 3.30 -0.62 -0.85
CA ALA A 108 1.92 -1.06 -0.73
C ALA A 108 1.23 -1.30 -2.08
N LEU A 109 1.58 -0.52 -3.11
CA LEU A 109 1.03 -0.66 -4.45
C LEU A 109 1.47 -1.95 -5.11
N ASP A 110 2.73 -2.35 -4.91
CA ASP A 110 3.31 -3.60 -5.38
C ASP A 110 2.42 -4.79 -4.96
N ASP A 111 2.16 -4.94 -3.67
CA ASP A 111 1.34 -6.01 -3.07
C ASP A 111 -0.09 -6.06 -3.63
N VAL A 112 -0.81 -4.93 -3.57
CA VAL A 112 -2.22 -4.90 -3.98
C VAL A 112 -2.39 -5.12 -5.49
N VAL A 113 -1.41 -4.72 -6.31
CA VAL A 113 -1.43 -4.93 -7.76
C VAL A 113 -1.16 -6.39 -8.10
N GLU A 114 -0.22 -7.03 -7.41
CA GLU A 114 0.04 -8.46 -7.54
C GLU A 114 -1.25 -9.26 -7.30
N HIS A 115 -1.87 -9.12 -6.13
CA HIS A 115 -3.06 -9.90 -5.78
C HIS A 115 -4.30 -9.53 -6.60
N ALA A 116 -4.45 -8.27 -7.00
CA ALA A 116 -5.59 -7.86 -7.82
C ALA A 116 -5.46 -8.34 -9.27
N PHE A 117 -4.27 -8.26 -9.87
CA PHE A 117 -4.10 -8.41 -11.32
C PHE A 117 -3.22 -9.61 -11.73
N GLY A 118 -2.58 -10.29 -10.78
CA GLY A 118 -1.62 -11.37 -11.04
C GLY A 118 -0.37 -10.89 -11.77
N TRP A 119 -0.01 -9.62 -11.59
CA TRP A 119 1.17 -9.04 -12.23
C TRP A 119 2.41 -9.38 -11.41
N ALA A 120 3.49 -9.79 -12.07
CA ALA A 120 4.78 -9.93 -11.42
C ALA A 120 5.30 -8.55 -11.01
N THR A 121 5.33 -8.28 -9.71
CA THR A 121 5.80 -7.01 -9.15
C THR A 121 7.21 -7.16 -8.57
N PRO A 122 8.01 -6.08 -8.47
CA PRO A 122 9.39 -6.18 -7.99
C PRO A 122 9.56 -6.88 -6.65
N LEU A 123 8.71 -6.62 -5.64
CA LEU A 123 8.87 -7.23 -4.32
C LEU A 123 8.41 -8.69 -4.29
N ASP A 124 7.35 -9.04 -5.03
CA ASP A 124 6.98 -10.44 -5.28
C ASP A 124 8.15 -11.22 -5.90
N LEU A 125 8.76 -10.68 -6.95
CA LEU A 125 9.89 -11.32 -7.61
C LEU A 125 11.07 -11.53 -6.65
N VAL A 126 11.31 -10.60 -5.72
CA VAL A 126 12.31 -10.77 -4.66
C VAL A 126 11.88 -11.86 -3.69
N TRP A 127 10.62 -11.87 -3.27
CA TRP A 127 10.08 -12.89 -2.38
C TRP A 127 10.25 -14.29 -2.98
N VAL A 128 9.70 -14.53 -4.17
CA VAL A 128 9.69 -15.85 -4.82
C VAL A 128 11.09 -16.33 -5.21
N ARG A 129 11.98 -15.43 -5.66
CA ARG A 129 13.29 -15.84 -6.20
C ARG A 129 14.42 -15.84 -5.18
N VAL A 130 14.30 -15.07 -4.10
CA VAL A 130 15.39 -14.86 -3.15
C VAL A 130 14.97 -15.27 -1.75
N VAL A 131 13.86 -14.74 -1.24
CA VAL A 131 13.48 -14.92 0.17
C VAL A 131 12.92 -16.32 0.41
N TYR A 132 11.87 -16.70 -0.32
CA TYR A 132 11.17 -17.96 -0.15
C TYR A 132 12.09 -19.19 -0.31
N PRO A 133 12.99 -19.26 -1.32
CA PRO A 133 13.94 -20.39 -1.44
C PRO A 133 14.99 -20.45 -0.34
N ALA A 134 15.23 -19.35 0.38
CA ALA A 134 16.18 -19.28 1.48
C ALA A 134 15.55 -19.64 2.83
N LEU A 135 14.22 -19.76 2.91
CA LEU A 135 13.54 -20.19 4.13
C LEU A 135 13.78 -21.69 4.37
N PRO A 136 13.96 -22.13 5.63
CA PRO A 136 14.08 -23.55 5.95
C PRO A 136 12.84 -24.32 5.50
N SER A 137 13.02 -25.47 4.86
CA SER A 137 11.92 -26.40 4.61
C SER A 137 11.50 -27.03 5.93
N THR A 138 10.45 -26.49 6.54
CA THR A 138 9.76 -27.09 7.70
C THR A 138 8.82 -28.20 7.26
#